data_AF-A0A844AQ86-F1
#
_entry.id   AF-A0A844AQ86-F1
#
_cell.length_a   1.000
_cell.length_b   1.000
_cell.length_c   1.000
_cell.angle_alpha   90.00
_cell.angle_beta   90.00
_cell.angle_gamma   90.00
#
_symmetry.space_group_name_H-M   'P 1'
#
loop_
_entity.id
_entity.type
_entity.pdbx_description
1 polymer ?
#
loop_
_entity_poly.entity_id
_entity_poly.type
_entity_poly.pdbx_seq_one_letter_code
_entity_poly.pdbx_strand_id
1 'polypeptide(L)'
;MIIAGVFAALSATAAQAVTIVSYDIRNADPSSTGGWTNTYSGTITPSADGVPGLVDLTGGSGTLNDGVLPNSTVNNQLFFTPLAIQNASITLRFDRAIRLGTIEFLNSPDYLGNSIVGGVREVVAIGGGGDFFATAESAGFGPVGASGFPVSDRFDFSNTSFAEFELDSITLSNFFVDGPNFINPFSIGEIVVTEAQVAPVPLPASGVLMVAGIGGLIAARRRKKAS
;
A
#
# COMPACT_ATOMS: atom_id res chain seq x y z
N MET A 1 27.67 44.30 9.89
CA MET A 1 28.18 43.01 9.38
C MET A 1 27.01 42.04 9.40
N ILE A 2 26.38 41.79 8.27
CA ILE A 2 25.17 40.96 8.17
C ILE A 2 25.63 39.57 7.69
N ILE A 3 25.48 38.57 8.54
CA ILE A 3 25.72 37.16 8.18
C ILE A 3 24.47 36.70 7.42
N ALA A 4 24.57 36.63 6.09
CA ALA A 4 23.53 36.01 5.28
C ALA A 4 23.68 34.48 5.40
N GLY A 5 22.85 33.85 6.25
CA GLY A 5 22.74 32.40 6.33
C GLY A 5 22.06 31.87 5.07
N VAL A 6 22.76 31.05 4.29
CA VAL A 6 22.17 30.28 3.20
C VAL A 6 21.41 29.11 3.84
N PHE A 7 20.08 29.22 3.91
CA PHE A 7 19.22 28.08 4.20
C PHE A 7 19.08 27.23 2.94
N ALA A 8 19.62 26.02 2.95
CA ALA A 8 19.31 25.02 1.95
C ALA A 8 17.87 24.53 2.21
N ALA A 9 16.96 24.83 1.30
CA ALA A 9 15.60 24.28 1.35
C ALA A 9 15.67 22.77 1.06
N LEU A 10 15.35 21.96 2.07
CA LEU A 10 15.06 20.54 1.88
C LEU A 10 13.70 20.43 1.17
N SER A 11 13.71 20.05 -0.10
CA SER A 11 12.47 19.70 -0.80
C SER A 11 12.01 18.34 -0.27
N ALA A 12 10.91 18.32 0.47
CA ALA A 12 10.21 17.07 0.77
C ALA A 12 9.70 16.50 -0.56
N THR A 13 10.12 15.29 -0.89
CA THR A 13 9.54 14.53 -2.00
C THR A 13 8.10 14.14 -1.60
N ALA A 14 7.20 14.07 -2.58
CA ALA A 14 5.84 13.60 -2.34
C ALA A 14 5.79 12.08 -2.46
N ALA A 15 4.92 11.46 -1.67
CA ALA A 15 4.60 10.04 -1.75
C ALA A 15 4.18 9.66 -3.18
N GLN A 16 4.96 8.78 -3.83
CA GLN A 16 4.73 8.37 -5.22
C GLN A 16 3.83 7.14 -5.24
N ALA A 17 2.73 7.21 -6.00
CA ALA A 17 1.88 6.07 -6.26
C ALA A 17 2.64 4.99 -7.05
N VAL A 18 2.44 3.73 -6.68
CA VAL A 18 3.04 2.55 -7.30
C VAL A 18 2.03 1.88 -8.19
N THR A 19 2.47 1.42 -9.36
CA THR A 19 1.63 0.62 -10.26
C THR A 19 1.69 -0.85 -9.88
N ILE A 20 0.53 -1.43 -9.53
CA ILE A 20 0.37 -2.89 -9.43
C ILE A 20 0.17 -3.43 -10.85
N VAL A 21 1.08 -4.26 -11.35
CA VAL A 21 0.99 -4.82 -12.71
C VAL A 21 0.13 -6.07 -12.77
N SER A 22 0.09 -6.84 -11.70
CA SER A 22 -0.72 -8.05 -11.57
C SER A 22 -0.92 -8.40 -10.11
N TYR A 23 -1.93 -9.23 -9.85
CA TYR A 23 -2.15 -9.82 -8.54
C TYR A 23 -2.66 -11.25 -8.64
N ASP A 24 -2.35 -12.01 -7.60
CA ASP A 24 -2.96 -13.32 -7.34
C ASP A 24 -3.82 -13.24 -6.08
N ILE A 25 -4.89 -14.01 -6.04
CA ILE A 25 -5.69 -14.20 -4.83
C ILE A 25 -5.81 -15.69 -4.57
N ARG A 26 -5.50 -16.12 -3.34
CA ARG A 26 -5.89 -17.45 -2.86
C ARG A 26 -7.17 -17.37 -2.06
N ASN A 27 -8.01 -18.39 -2.21
CA ASN A 27 -9.28 -18.52 -1.48
C ASN A 27 -10.21 -17.31 -1.65
N ALA A 28 -10.33 -16.79 -2.88
CA ALA A 28 -11.26 -15.73 -3.19
C ALA A 28 -12.68 -16.27 -3.32
N ASP A 29 -13.67 -15.45 -2.97
CA ASP A 29 -15.04 -15.70 -3.43
C ASP A 29 -15.13 -15.44 -4.95
N PRO A 30 -15.75 -16.35 -5.71
CA PRO A 30 -15.90 -16.16 -7.14
C PRO A 30 -16.81 -14.95 -7.42
N SER A 31 -16.59 -14.31 -8.57
CA SER A 31 -17.47 -13.26 -9.06
C SER A 31 -18.93 -13.77 -9.12
N SER A 32 -19.89 -12.88 -8.88
CA SER A 32 -21.34 -13.10 -8.66
C SER A 32 -21.78 -13.62 -7.29
N THR A 33 -20.84 -13.97 -6.39
CA THR A 33 -21.19 -14.41 -5.02
C THR A 33 -21.94 -13.30 -4.28
N GLY A 34 -23.16 -13.60 -3.81
CA GLY A 34 -24.00 -12.62 -3.10
C GLY A 34 -24.36 -11.37 -3.90
N GLY A 35 -24.26 -11.41 -5.24
CA GLY A 35 -24.48 -10.24 -6.10
C GLY A 35 -23.28 -9.29 -6.21
N TRP A 36 -22.12 -9.68 -5.68
CA TRP A 36 -20.86 -8.97 -5.85
C TRP A 36 -20.17 -9.41 -7.13
N THR A 37 -19.73 -8.46 -7.96
CA THR A 37 -19.08 -8.79 -9.23
C THR A 37 -17.74 -8.08 -9.34
N ASN A 38 -16.74 -8.82 -9.77
CA ASN A 38 -15.41 -8.32 -10.12
C ASN A 38 -15.04 -8.73 -11.55
N THR A 39 -13.97 -8.12 -12.05
CA THR A 39 -13.27 -8.52 -13.26
C THR A 39 -11.90 -9.08 -12.89
N TYR A 40 -11.47 -10.11 -13.61
CA TYR A 40 -10.13 -10.68 -13.51
C TYR A 40 -9.70 -11.23 -14.87
N SER A 41 -8.51 -10.87 -15.33
CA SER A 41 -7.99 -11.25 -16.65
C SER A 41 -7.15 -12.54 -16.65
N GLY A 42 -6.76 -13.02 -15.45
CA GLY A 42 -5.90 -14.18 -15.29
C GLY A 42 -6.65 -15.51 -15.28
N THR A 43 -5.99 -16.53 -14.73
CA THR A 43 -6.55 -17.87 -14.61
C THR A 43 -7.37 -17.99 -13.32
N ILE A 44 -8.56 -18.56 -13.44
CA ILE A 44 -9.44 -18.88 -12.30
C ILE A 44 -9.52 -20.40 -12.18
N THR A 45 -9.09 -20.93 -11.03
CA THR A 45 -9.20 -22.36 -10.70
C THR A 45 -9.94 -22.56 -9.38
N PRO A 46 -10.50 -23.75 -9.11
CA PRO A 46 -10.91 -24.09 -7.75
C PRO A 46 -9.76 -23.88 -6.76
N SER A 47 -10.08 -23.47 -5.53
CA SER A 47 -9.09 -23.28 -4.45
C SER A 47 -8.21 -24.52 -4.26
N ALA A 48 -6.90 -24.33 -4.25
CA ALA A 48 -5.93 -25.38 -3.97
C ALA A 48 -6.01 -25.91 -2.53
N ASP A 49 -6.57 -25.13 -1.61
CA ASP A 49 -6.78 -25.52 -0.22
C ASP A 49 -8.03 -26.40 -0.04
N GLY A 50 -8.74 -26.70 -1.14
CA GLY A 50 -9.85 -27.64 -1.17
C GLY A 50 -11.13 -27.10 -0.52
N VAL A 51 -11.23 -25.80 -0.29
CA VAL A 51 -12.42 -25.16 0.30
C VAL A 51 -13.53 -25.06 -0.76
N PRO A 52 -14.67 -25.76 -0.59
CA PRO A 52 -15.73 -25.74 -1.59
C PRO A 52 -16.29 -24.33 -1.79
N GLY A 53 -16.43 -23.92 -3.06
CA GLY A 53 -16.99 -22.63 -3.43
C GLY A 53 -15.99 -21.50 -3.55
N LEU A 54 -14.73 -21.68 -3.12
CA LEU A 54 -13.66 -20.70 -3.30
C LEU A 54 -12.82 -20.98 -4.53
N VAL A 55 -12.20 -19.92 -5.05
CA VAL A 55 -11.34 -19.96 -6.23
C VAL A 55 -9.98 -19.34 -5.96
N ASP A 56 -8.98 -19.82 -6.68
CA ASP A 56 -7.67 -19.17 -6.79
C ASP A 56 -7.62 -18.39 -8.10
N LEU A 57 -7.18 -17.15 -8.00
CA LEU A 57 -6.97 -16.21 -9.09
C LEU A 57 -5.46 -16.08 -9.29
N THR A 58 -4.93 -16.42 -10.48
CA THR A 58 -3.47 -16.39 -10.74
C THR A 58 -3.09 -15.71 -12.04
N GLY A 59 -2.02 -14.90 -12.01
CA GLY A 59 -1.34 -14.32 -13.16
C GLY A 59 -2.11 -13.21 -13.88
N GLY A 60 -3.08 -12.57 -13.21
CA GLY A 60 -4.00 -11.60 -13.81
C GLY A 60 -3.98 -10.21 -13.18
N SER A 61 -4.90 -9.38 -13.65
CA SER A 61 -5.21 -8.03 -13.19
C SER A 61 -6.72 -7.82 -13.35
N GLY A 62 -7.28 -6.76 -12.79
CA GLY A 62 -8.72 -6.48 -12.85
C GLY A 62 -9.13 -5.53 -11.76
N THR A 63 -10.29 -5.79 -11.15
CA THR A 63 -10.93 -4.90 -10.17
C THR A 63 -9.98 -4.34 -9.11
N LEU A 64 -9.01 -5.10 -8.60
CA LEU A 64 -8.13 -4.60 -7.52
C LEU A 64 -7.02 -3.65 -7.97
N ASN A 65 -6.82 -3.44 -9.27
CA ASN A 65 -5.78 -2.57 -9.80
C ASN A 65 -6.14 -1.91 -11.15
N ASP A 66 -7.43 -1.68 -11.41
CA ASP A 66 -7.89 -1.09 -12.67
C ASP A 66 -8.06 0.44 -12.60
N GLY A 67 -7.84 1.04 -11.42
CA GLY A 67 -7.99 2.48 -11.19
C GLY A 67 -9.44 2.96 -11.17
N VAL A 68 -10.42 2.04 -11.21
CA VAL A 68 -11.84 2.37 -11.18
C VAL A 68 -12.35 2.28 -9.75
N LEU A 69 -12.69 3.44 -9.17
CA LEU A 69 -13.33 3.44 -7.87
C LEU A 69 -14.69 2.71 -7.95
N PRO A 70 -14.94 1.75 -7.05
CA PRO A 70 -16.23 1.08 -6.98
C PRO A 70 -17.35 2.09 -6.70
N ASN A 71 -18.57 1.78 -7.14
CA ASN A 71 -19.76 2.58 -6.87
C ASN A 71 -20.96 1.77 -6.36
N SER A 72 -20.87 0.44 -6.32
CA SER A 72 -21.93 -0.49 -5.89
C SER A 72 -21.29 -1.85 -5.62
N THR A 73 -22.05 -2.94 -5.45
CA THR A 73 -21.49 -4.31 -5.40
C THR A 73 -20.78 -4.73 -6.70
N VAL A 74 -20.88 -3.93 -7.76
CA VAL A 74 -20.13 -4.06 -9.01
C VAL A 74 -18.75 -3.43 -8.88
N ASN A 75 -17.76 -4.05 -9.51
CA ASN A 75 -16.34 -3.72 -9.40
C ASN A 75 -15.79 -3.86 -7.98
N ASN A 76 -16.14 -4.97 -7.31
CA ASN A 76 -15.62 -5.28 -5.98
C ASN A 76 -15.32 -6.77 -5.85
N GLN A 77 -14.17 -7.08 -5.26
CA GLN A 77 -13.84 -8.41 -4.81
C GLN A 77 -14.39 -8.62 -3.41
N LEU A 78 -15.22 -9.65 -3.24
CA LEU A 78 -15.75 -10.09 -1.95
C LEU A 78 -14.80 -11.09 -1.29
N PHE A 79 -14.73 -11.04 0.04
CA PHE A 79 -14.01 -11.99 0.89
C PHE A 79 -14.86 -12.30 2.13
N PHE A 80 -14.92 -13.56 2.57
CA PHE A 80 -15.48 -13.91 3.88
C PHE A 80 -14.37 -14.27 4.91
N THR A 81 -14.37 -13.61 6.07
CA THR A 81 -13.49 -13.96 7.21
C THR A 81 -14.29 -13.93 8.51
N PRO A 82 -13.98 -14.69 9.58
CA PRO A 82 -12.95 -15.69 9.74
C PRO A 82 -13.64 -17.05 9.91
N LEU A 83 -14.19 -17.64 8.85
CA LEU A 83 -14.31 -19.09 8.90
C LEU A 83 -12.85 -19.56 8.90
N ALA A 84 -12.39 -20.29 9.94
CA ALA A 84 -10.98 -20.70 10.15
C ALA A 84 -10.34 -21.49 8.96
N ILE A 85 -11.10 -21.66 7.88
CA ILE A 85 -10.80 -22.35 6.64
C ILE A 85 -10.54 -21.36 5.49
N GLN A 86 -10.93 -20.09 5.62
CA GLN A 86 -10.76 -19.04 4.61
C GLN A 86 -9.53 -18.18 4.97
N ASN A 87 -8.35 -18.71 4.70
CA ASN A 87 -7.10 -17.95 4.76
C ASN A 87 -6.89 -17.23 3.42
N ALA A 88 -7.75 -16.26 3.14
CA ALA A 88 -7.61 -15.45 1.94
C ALA A 88 -6.27 -14.71 1.96
N SER A 89 -5.58 -14.69 0.82
CA SER A 89 -4.34 -13.94 0.67
C SER A 89 -4.27 -13.29 -0.70
N ILE A 90 -3.74 -12.07 -0.77
CA ILE A 90 -3.60 -11.29 -1.99
C ILE A 90 -2.11 -11.04 -2.23
N THR A 91 -1.56 -11.54 -3.32
CA THR A 91 -0.17 -11.25 -3.71
C THR A 91 -0.18 -10.16 -4.79
N LEU A 92 0.38 -8.99 -4.48
CA LEU A 92 0.54 -7.88 -5.41
C LEU A 92 1.93 -7.93 -6.05
N ARG A 93 2.03 -7.65 -7.34
CA ARG A 93 3.29 -7.51 -8.07
C ARG A 93 3.39 -6.10 -8.65
N PHE A 94 4.55 -5.48 -8.47
CA PHE A 94 4.79 -4.08 -8.84
C PHE A 94 5.51 -3.97 -10.18
N ASP A 95 5.37 -2.82 -10.84
CA ASP A 95 6.07 -2.50 -12.09
C ASP A 95 7.59 -2.33 -11.92
N ARG A 96 8.02 -2.05 -10.69
CA ARG A 96 9.41 -1.90 -10.27
C ARG A 96 9.58 -2.32 -8.81
N ALA A 97 10.82 -2.46 -8.36
CA ALA A 97 11.09 -2.62 -6.95
C ALA A 97 10.76 -1.31 -6.19
N ILE A 98 10.12 -1.44 -5.03
CA ILE A 98 9.64 -0.32 -4.22
C ILE A 98 10.06 -0.47 -2.75
N ARG A 99 10.06 0.63 -2.00
CA ARG A 99 10.01 0.59 -0.53
C ARG A 99 8.59 0.87 -0.12
N LEU A 100 7.95 -0.02 0.63
CA LEU A 100 6.53 0.10 0.92
C LEU A 100 6.28 1.22 1.92
N GLY A 101 5.41 2.17 1.54
CA GLY A 101 4.90 3.20 2.44
C GLY A 101 3.53 2.80 2.95
N THR A 102 2.49 3.02 2.15
CA THR A 102 1.11 2.75 2.54
C THR A 102 0.41 1.84 1.53
N ILE A 103 -0.56 1.08 2.02
CA ILE A 103 -1.53 0.35 1.22
C ILE A 103 -2.92 0.84 1.60
N GLU A 104 -3.73 1.17 0.61
CA GLU A 104 -5.11 1.59 0.78
C GLU A 104 -6.05 0.61 0.09
N PHE A 105 -7.10 0.19 0.80
CA PHE A 105 -8.24 -0.50 0.21
C PHE A 105 -9.36 0.51 0.02
N LEU A 106 -9.70 0.77 -1.24
CA LEU A 106 -10.73 1.72 -1.60
C LEU A 106 -12.04 0.99 -1.83
N ASN A 107 -13.10 1.49 -1.19
CA ASN A 107 -14.47 1.08 -1.45
C ASN A 107 -15.38 2.30 -1.71
N SER A 108 -16.59 2.04 -2.20
CA SER A 108 -17.58 3.08 -2.40
C SER A 108 -18.26 3.44 -1.07
N PRO A 109 -18.61 4.71 -0.84
CA PRO A 109 -19.57 5.09 0.19
C PRO A 109 -21.03 4.86 -0.23
N ASP A 110 -21.32 4.67 -1.53
CA ASP A 110 -22.68 4.64 -2.10
C ASP A 110 -23.43 3.31 -1.87
N TYR A 111 -22.99 2.54 -0.89
CA TYR A 111 -23.66 1.32 -0.47
C TYR A 111 -24.83 1.66 0.45
N LEU A 112 -26.00 1.88 -0.16
CA LEU A 112 -27.31 2.07 0.49
C LEU A 112 -27.66 0.95 1.50
N GLY A 113 -27.04 0.97 2.69
CA GLY A 113 -27.30 0.02 3.78
C GLY A 113 -26.46 -1.25 3.79
N ASN A 114 -25.42 -1.39 2.95
CA ASN A 114 -24.55 -2.58 2.97
C ASN A 114 -23.44 -2.44 4.03
N SER A 115 -23.32 -3.43 4.92
CA SER A 115 -22.34 -3.45 6.01
C SER A 115 -21.05 -4.23 5.69
N ILE A 116 -20.85 -4.66 4.45
CA ILE A 116 -19.70 -5.48 4.02
C ILE A 116 -18.51 -4.61 3.56
N VAL A 117 -18.73 -3.31 3.36
CA VAL A 117 -17.65 -2.39 2.95
C VAL A 117 -16.84 -1.88 4.14
N GLY A 118 -15.52 -1.83 3.95
CA GLY A 118 -14.55 -1.37 4.93
C GLY A 118 -14.45 -2.28 6.15
N GLY A 119 -13.90 -1.72 7.23
CA GLY A 119 -13.81 -2.40 8.52
C GLY A 119 -12.71 -3.47 8.59
N VAL A 120 -11.80 -3.52 7.61
CA VAL A 120 -10.60 -4.36 7.72
C VAL A 120 -9.68 -3.69 8.72
N ARG A 121 -9.68 -4.17 9.97
CA ARG A 121 -8.89 -3.60 11.06
C ARG A 121 -7.42 -4.00 10.99
N GLU A 122 -7.09 -5.22 10.62
CA GLU A 122 -5.70 -5.69 10.61
C GLU A 122 -5.38 -6.46 9.33
N VAL A 123 -4.14 -6.31 8.86
CA VAL A 123 -3.56 -7.11 7.79
C VAL A 123 -2.12 -7.48 8.11
N VAL A 124 -1.71 -8.69 7.73
CA VAL A 124 -0.32 -9.13 7.75
C VAL A 124 0.24 -9.05 6.33
N ALA A 125 1.28 -8.23 6.18
CA ALA A 125 2.05 -8.10 4.95
C ALA A 125 3.33 -8.95 5.03
N ILE A 126 3.63 -9.68 3.95
CA ILE A 126 4.79 -10.57 3.82
C ILE A 126 5.49 -10.25 2.49
N GLY A 127 6.79 -10.03 2.50
CA GLY A 127 7.57 -9.74 1.28
C GLY A 127 8.97 -10.32 1.31
N GLY A 128 9.75 -10.08 0.25
CA GLY A 128 11.12 -10.58 0.12
C GLY A 128 11.24 -12.10 0.18
N GLY A 129 10.29 -12.81 -0.44
CA GLY A 129 10.25 -14.28 -0.39
C GLY A 129 9.90 -14.87 0.99
N GLY A 130 9.41 -14.05 1.93
CA GLY A 130 9.06 -14.46 3.30
C GLY A 130 9.98 -13.89 4.38
N ASP A 131 11.05 -13.19 4.01
CA ASP A 131 12.04 -12.65 4.95
C ASP A 131 11.53 -11.44 5.73
N PHE A 132 10.57 -10.70 5.17
CA PHE A 132 9.98 -9.53 5.81
C PHE A 132 8.51 -9.78 6.12
N PHE A 133 8.11 -9.48 7.36
CA PHE A 133 6.71 -9.52 7.79
C PHE A 133 6.40 -8.32 8.68
N ALA A 134 5.20 -7.77 8.53
CA ALA A 134 4.67 -6.75 9.43
C ALA A 134 3.15 -6.87 9.52
N THR A 135 2.63 -6.62 10.71
CA THR A 135 1.20 -6.43 10.95
C THR A 135 0.91 -4.94 10.98
N ALA A 136 -0.13 -4.50 10.27
CA ALA A 136 -0.58 -3.12 10.27
C ALA A 136 -2.05 -3.03 10.67
N GLU A 137 -2.37 -2.08 11.54
CA GLU A 137 -3.75 -1.69 11.85
C GLU A 137 -4.24 -0.64 10.84
N SER A 138 -5.51 -0.74 10.45
CA SER A 138 -6.15 0.25 9.58
C SER A 138 -6.42 1.54 10.34
N ALA A 139 -6.04 2.66 9.74
CA ALA A 139 -6.44 3.97 10.21
C ALA A 139 -7.91 4.31 9.87
N GLY A 140 -8.51 3.61 8.90
CA GLY A 140 -9.83 3.88 8.34
C GLY A 140 -9.96 5.27 7.70
N PHE A 141 -10.66 5.40 6.59
CA PHE A 141 -10.98 6.72 6.02
C PHE A 141 -12.19 6.73 5.09
N GLY A 142 -12.59 7.94 4.71
CA GLY A 142 -13.79 8.16 3.92
C GLY A 142 -15.06 8.23 4.77
N PRO A 143 -16.25 8.23 4.14
CA PRO A 143 -17.53 8.21 4.84
C PRO A 143 -17.69 6.95 5.69
N VAL A 144 -18.49 7.05 6.75
CA VAL A 144 -18.85 5.89 7.57
C VAL A 144 -20.01 5.14 6.91
N GLY A 145 -19.82 3.85 6.65
CA GLY A 145 -20.81 2.97 6.05
C GLY A 145 -21.84 2.44 7.03
N ALA A 146 -22.74 1.56 6.55
CA ALA A 146 -23.79 0.95 7.38
C ALA A 146 -23.24 0.01 8.47
N SER A 147 -21.99 -0.44 8.36
CA SER A 147 -21.27 -1.21 9.38
C SER A 147 -20.87 -0.37 10.60
N GLY A 148 -20.92 0.96 10.52
CA GLY A 148 -20.42 1.86 11.55
C GLY A 148 -18.92 2.15 11.45
N PHE A 149 -18.23 1.61 10.44
CA PHE A 149 -16.82 1.86 10.16
C PHE A 149 -16.63 2.72 8.90
N PRO A 150 -15.49 3.41 8.74
CA PRO A 150 -15.11 4.00 7.46
C PRO A 150 -15.11 2.95 6.35
N VAL A 151 -15.56 3.33 5.15
CA VAL A 151 -15.69 2.39 4.03
C VAL A 151 -14.35 1.98 3.41
N SER A 152 -13.32 2.80 3.57
CA SER A 152 -11.97 2.53 3.06
C SER A 152 -10.99 2.34 4.20
N ASP A 153 -9.95 1.55 3.94
CA ASP A 153 -8.94 1.18 4.93
C ASP A 153 -7.55 1.64 4.47
N ARG A 154 -6.73 2.12 5.40
CA ARG A 154 -5.35 2.56 5.12
C ARG A 154 -4.40 1.92 6.11
N PHE A 155 -3.39 1.23 5.60
CA PHE A 155 -2.35 0.56 6.36
C PHE A 155 -1.02 1.26 6.12
N ASP A 156 -0.35 1.66 7.20
CA ASP A 156 0.95 2.34 7.14
C ASP A 156 2.09 1.38 7.53
N PHE A 157 2.99 1.14 6.57
CA PHE A 157 4.18 0.31 6.71
C PHE A 157 5.48 1.12 6.73
N SER A 158 5.40 2.46 6.70
CA SER A 158 6.56 3.35 6.62
C SER A 158 7.50 3.28 7.84
N ASN A 159 7.01 2.73 8.96
CA ASN A 159 7.79 2.50 10.18
C ASN A 159 8.14 1.00 10.40
N THR A 160 8.11 0.20 9.33
CA THR A 160 8.43 -1.24 9.37
C THR A 160 9.67 -1.53 8.53
N SER A 161 10.15 -2.78 8.54
CA SER A 161 11.26 -3.22 7.69
C SER A 161 10.99 -3.01 6.20
N PHE A 162 9.73 -2.96 5.77
CA PHE A 162 9.38 -2.69 4.37
C PHE A 162 9.77 -1.28 3.88
N ALA A 163 10.02 -0.34 4.78
CA ALA A 163 10.50 0.99 4.43
C ALA A 163 12.01 1.04 4.14
N GLU A 164 12.76 -0.01 4.52
CA GLU A 164 14.21 -0.07 4.41
C GLU A 164 14.68 -0.85 3.17
N PHE A 165 13.89 -1.83 2.73
CA PHE A 165 14.25 -2.75 1.66
C PHE A 165 13.35 -2.61 0.43
N GLU A 166 13.97 -2.80 -0.73
CA GLU A 166 13.26 -2.82 -2.00
C GLU A 166 12.61 -4.19 -2.23
N LEU A 167 11.35 -4.19 -2.67
CA LEU A 167 10.55 -5.37 -2.95
C LEU A 167 9.79 -5.20 -4.27
N ASP A 168 9.71 -6.29 -5.04
CA ASP A 168 8.98 -6.38 -6.30
C ASP A 168 7.54 -6.90 -6.13
N SER A 169 7.26 -7.47 -4.95
CA SER A 169 5.98 -8.09 -4.63
C SER A 169 5.73 -8.13 -3.12
N ILE A 170 4.45 -8.20 -2.76
CA ILE A 170 4.00 -8.34 -1.38
C ILE A 170 2.76 -9.23 -1.29
N THR A 171 2.67 -10.05 -0.26
CA THR A 171 1.49 -10.87 0.07
C THR A 171 0.78 -10.28 1.28
N LEU A 172 -0.48 -9.97 1.13
CA LEU A 172 -1.39 -9.53 2.19
C LEU A 172 -2.21 -10.74 2.65
N SER A 173 -2.30 -10.98 3.95
CA SER A 173 -2.92 -12.16 4.54
C SER A 173 -3.41 -11.89 5.96
N ASN A 174 -4.05 -12.88 6.58
CA ASN A 174 -4.55 -12.81 7.96
C ASN A 174 -5.41 -11.57 8.21
N PHE A 175 -6.31 -11.27 7.27
CA PHE A 175 -7.22 -10.12 7.39
C PHE A 175 -8.11 -10.28 8.61
N PHE A 176 -8.12 -9.27 9.47
CA PHE A 176 -9.04 -9.16 10.60
C PHE A 176 -10.05 -8.05 10.33
N VAL A 177 -11.33 -8.38 10.43
CA VAL A 177 -12.43 -7.44 10.15
C VAL A 177 -13.20 -7.20 11.43
N ASP A 178 -13.35 -5.93 11.81
CA ASP A 178 -14.21 -5.55 12.94
C ASP A 178 -15.68 -5.68 12.54
N GLY A 179 -16.47 -6.39 13.34
CA GLY A 179 -17.90 -6.53 13.07
C GLY A 179 -18.62 -7.41 14.08
N PRO A 180 -19.95 -7.24 14.22
CA PRO A 180 -20.75 -7.91 15.26
C PRO A 180 -21.00 -9.40 15.00
N ASN A 181 -20.60 -9.96 13.84
CA ASN A 181 -20.96 -11.31 13.41
C ASN A 181 -19.74 -12.20 13.15
N PHE A 182 -19.85 -13.50 13.38
CA PHE A 182 -18.74 -14.46 13.24
C PHE A 182 -18.31 -14.78 11.80
N ILE A 183 -18.83 -14.08 10.79
CA ILE A 183 -18.55 -14.33 9.35
C ILE A 183 -18.05 -13.07 8.64
N ASN A 184 -17.83 -11.96 9.40
CA ASN A 184 -17.37 -10.63 8.98
C ASN A 184 -16.79 -10.54 7.56
N PRO A 185 -17.64 -10.50 6.52
CA PRO A 185 -17.16 -10.33 5.17
C PRO A 185 -16.60 -8.93 5.02
N PHE A 186 -15.65 -8.80 4.11
CA PHE A 186 -15.20 -7.51 3.64
C PHE A 186 -15.13 -7.51 2.12
N SER A 187 -14.98 -6.33 1.55
CA SER A 187 -14.77 -6.16 0.12
C SER A 187 -13.68 -5.14 -0.16
N ILE A 188 -13.05 -5.31 -1.31
CA ILE A 188 -12.08 -4.37 -1.85
C ILE A 188 -12.46 -4.09 -3.30
N GLY A 189 -12.66 -2.82 -3.65
CA GLY A 189 -12.90 -2.42 -5.02
C GLY A 189 -11.70 -1.84 -5.75
N GLU A 190 -10.67 -1.36 -5.06
CA GLU A 190 -9.39 -0.96 -5.65
C GLU A 190 -8.29 -1.00 -4.57
N ILE A 191 -7.06 -1.37 -4.94
CA ILE A 191 -5.89 -1.31 -4.06
C ILE A 191 -4.93 -0.25 -4.57
N VAL A 192 -4.59 0.72 -3.71
CA VAL A 192 -3.57 1.73 -4.01
C VAL A 192 -2.36 1.51 -3.12
N VAL A 193 -1.17 1.48 -3.75
CA VAL A 193 0.11 1.35 -3.04
C VAL A 193 0.91 2.62 -3.25
N THR A 194 1.52 3.11 -2.17
CA THR A 194 2.38 4.29 -2.20
C THR A 194 3.73 3.98 -1.56
N GLU A 195 4.81 4.54 -2.11
CA GLU A 195 6.15 4.33 -1.59
C GLU A 195 6.43 5.09 -0.29
N ALA A 196 7.28 4.50 0.54
CA ALA A 196 7.84 5.15 1.71
C ALA A 196 8.65 6.37 1.28
N GLN A 197 8.44 7.50 1.97
CA GLN A 197 9.23 8.70 1.75
C GLN A 197 10.59 8.56 2.41
N VAL A 198 11.63 8.42 1.58
CA VAL A 198 13.00 8.54 2.05
C VAL A 198 13.34 10.03 2.11
N ALA A 199 13.43 10.58 3.32
CA ALA A 199 13.89 11.95 3.50
C ALA A 199 15.25 12.11 2.79
N PRO A 200 15.45 13.17 1.97
CA PRO A 200 16.74 13.42 1.35
C PRO A 200 17.82 13.43 2.44
N VAL A 201 18.79 12.51 2.35
CA VAL A 201 19.91 12.48 3.29
C VAL A 201 20.61 13.84 3.20
N PRO A 202 20.69 14.63 4.28
CA PRO A 202 21.39 15.90 4.23
C PRO A 202 22.80 15.64 3.74
N LEU A 203 23.17 16.27 2.62
CA LEU A 203 24.55 16.22 2.15
C LEU A 203 25.43 16.64 3.33
N PRO A 204 26.42 15.83 3.72
CA PRO A 204 27.23 16.17 4.88
C PRO A 204 27.82 17.56 4.67
N ALA A 205 27.73 18.40 5.70
CA ALA A 205 28.22 19.78 5.66
C ALA A 205 29.70 19.87 5.23
N SER A 206 30.43 18.75 5.25
CA SER A 206 31.76 18.59 4.67
C SER A 206 31.85 19.02 3.21
N GLY A 207 30.83 18.78 2.37
CA GLY A 207 30.82 19.25 0.98
C GLY A 207 30.80 20.79 0.89
N VAL A 208 29.94 21.42 1.68
CA VAL A 208 29.84 22.89 1.76
C VAL A 208 31.09 23.49 2.40
N LEU A 209 31.62 22.88 3.45
CA LEU A 209 32.85 23.29 4.13
C LEU A 209 34.09 23.13 3.23
N MET A 210 34.14 22.10 2.39
CA MET A 210 35.22 21.90 1.43
C MET A 210 35.19 23.00 0.36
N VAL A 211 34.02 23.30 -0.20
CA VAL A 211 33.87 24.40 -1.18
C VAL A 211 34.19 25.76 -0.55
N ALA A 212 33.70 26.02 0.66
CA ALA A 212 34.01 27.23 1.41
C ALA A 212 35.50 27.34 1.76
N GLY A 213 36.13 26.23 2.16
CA GLY A 213 37.55 26.14 2.47
C GLY A 213 38.43 26.40 1.25
N ILE A 214 38.12 25.77 0.11
CA ILE A 214 38.84 25.98 -1.16
C ILE A 214 38.65 27.44 -1.63
N GLY A 215 37.43 27.97 -1.57
CA GLY A 215 37.12 29.36 -1.91
C GLY A 215 37.91 30.35 -1.05
N GLY A 216 37.96 30.12 0.26
CA GLY A 216 38.75 30.91 1.21
C GLY A 216 40.25 30.89 0.92
N LEU A 217 40.82 29.72 0.62
CA LEU A 217 42.22 29.55 0.24
C LEU A 217 42.58 30.28 -1.06
N ILE A 218 41.71 30.23 -2.08
CA ILE A 218 41.90 30.94 -3.35
C ILE A 218 41.86 32.45 -3.12
N ALA A 219 40.90 32.95 -2.34
CA ALA A 219 40.80 34.37 -1.99
C ALA A 219 42.03 34.87 -1.23
N ALA A 220 42.53 34.07 -0.26
CA ALA A 220 43.74 34.38 0.48
C ALA A 220 45.00 34.43 -0.42
N ARG A 221 45.11 33.51 -1.40
CA ARG A 221 46.21 33.52 -2.38
C ARG A 221 46.20 34.75 -3.28
N ARG A 222 45.03 35.22 -3.72
CA ARG A 222 44.92 36.41 -4.59
C ARG A 222 45.34 37.70 -3.87
N ARG A 223 45.05 37.83 -2.56
CA ARG A 223 45.47 39.01 -1.78
C ARG A 223 46.99 39.18 -1.69
N LYS A 224 47.76 38.08 -1.59
CA LYS A 224 49.24 38.14 -1.50
C LYS A 224 49.95 38.57 -2.79
N LYS A 225 49.27 38.56 -3.95
CA LYS A 225 49.86 39.02 -5.22
C LYS A 225 49.56 40.50 -5.53
N ALA A 226 48.68 41.13 -4.78
CA ALA A 226 48.25 42.51 -4.97
C ALA A 226 48.88 43.49 -3.94
N SER A 227 49.83 43.01 -3.13
CA SER A 227 50.68 43.79 -2.22
C SER A 227 52.13 43.48 -2.55
#